data_AF-A0A6J8DJX1-F1
#
_entry.id   AF-A0A6J8DJX1-F1
#
_cell.length_a   1.000
_cell.length_b   1.000
_cell.length_c   1.000
_cell.angle_alpha   90.00
_cell.angle_beta   90.00
_cell.angle_gamma   90.00
#
_symmetry.space_group_name_H-M   'P 1'
#
loop_
_entity.id
_entity.type
_entity.pdbx_description
1 polymer ?
#
loop_
_entity_poly.entity_id
_entity_poly.type
_entity_poly.pdbx_seq_one_letter_code
_entity_poly.pdbx_strand_id
1 'polypeptide(L)'
;MDEPAIKQLIANEVHNAVQNSMLSRIGTLMSNKLGSFESSMKESQRQLSDSQIAKIEELTTDNYEFKRKGNKEQHKFNTKIIKKMKEAQSYLQISPMQNEQINSAIQRIGEGIDLLTHRQKLVKMADQSEIGWKTVEEYQKNSLADNSEDEKRIRRADVRAAQKIKAERKTKKSRFTPISHPTSTRSSAPIPVQILLPVHRPGKCYECGKPGHWRKDHAAMSMKQNFDKISIDFEYLSDF
;
A
#
# COMPACT_ATOMS: atom_id res chain seq x y z
N MET A 1 54.66 9.37 -79.56
CA MET A 1 53.36 9.92 -79.09
C MET A 1 53.47 11.42 -79.17
N ASP A 2 52.50 12.07 -79.81
CA ASP A 2 52.51 13.52 -79.98
C ASP A 2 52.14 14.23 -78.66
N GLU A 3 52.75 15.39 -78.40
CA GLU A 3 52.51 16.23 -77.22
C GLU A 3 51.01 16.43 -76.84
N PRO A 4 50.07 16.64 -77.78
CA PRO A 4 48.64 16.74 -77.44
C PRO A 4 48.05 15.44 -76.86
N ALA A 5 48.51 14.27 -77.30
CA ALA A 5 48.04 12.98 -76.78
C ALA A 5 48.48 12.77 -75.33
N ILE A 6 49.71 13.19 -75.00
CA ILE A 6 50.24 13.11 -73.62
C ILE A 6 49.46 14.05 -72.69
N LYS A 7 49.16 15.28 -73.14
CA LYS A 7 48.36 16.24 -72.36
C LYS A 7 46.94 15.73 -72.09
N GLN A 8 46.29 15.10 -73.06
CA GLN A 8 44.98 14.47 -72.83
C GLN A 8 45.04 13.32 -71.83
N LEU A 9 46.08 12.47 -71.92
CA LEU A 9 46.23 11.32 -71.04
C LEU A 9 46.43 11.75 -69.58
N ILE A 10 47.24 12.79 -69.35
CA ILE A 10 47.41 13.41 -68.04
C ILE A 10 46.10 14.03 -67.55
N ALA A 11 45.37 14.76 -68.40
CA ALA A 11 44.10 15.37 -68.01
C ALA A 11 43.05 14.33 -67.59
N ASN A 12 42.98 13.21 -68.32
CA ASN A 12 42.08 12.09 -68.01
C ASN A 12 42.49 11.41 -66.70
N GLU A 13 43.78 11.17 -66.48
CA GLU A 13 44.26 10.56 -65.24
C GLU A 13 44.01 11.44 -64.02
N VAL A 14 44.25 12.76 -64.13
CA VAL A 14 43.93 13.74 -63.09
C VAL A 14 42.42 13.75 -62.81
N HIS A 15 41.58 13.72 -63.85
CA HIS A 15 40.13 13.66 -63.69
C HIS A 15 39.69 12.40 -62.93
N ASN A 16 40.22 11.23 -63.31
CA ASN A 16 39.94 9.96 -62.67
C ASN A 16 40.40 9.95 -61.21
N ALA A 17 41.59 10.48 -60.92
CA ALA A 17 42.12 10.60 -59.56
C ALA A 17 41.23 11.48 -58.66
N VAL A 18 40.74 12.61 -59.18
CA VAL A 18 39.81 13.49 -58.46
C VAL A 18 38.46 12.82 -58.21
N GLN A 19 37.89 12.14 -59.20
CA GLN A 19 36.64 11.40 -59.05
C GLN A 19 36.75 10.28 -58.01
N ASN A 20 37.82 9.48 -58.07
CA ASN A 20 38.07 8.40 -57.11
C ASN A 20 38.26 8.94 -55.68
N SER A 21 38.96 10.07 -55.53
CA SER A 21 39.11 10.76 -54.24
C SER A 21 37.76 11.21 -53.68
N MET A 22 36.90 11.77 -54.54
CA MET A 22 35.56 12.23 -54.14
C MET A 22 34.66 11.07 -53.72
N LEU A 23 34.64 9.98 -54.49
CA LEU A 23 33.88 8.76 -54.17
C LEU A 23 34.35 8.13 -52.85
N SER A 24 35.67 8.11 -52.61
CA SER A 24 36.24 7.62 -51.36
C SER A 24 35.75 8.43 -50.15
N ARG A 25 35.76 9.78 -50.24
CA ARG A 25 35.25 10.67 -49.19
C ARG A 25 33.76 10.47 -48.92
N ILE A 26 32.97 10.30 -49.98
CA ILE A 26 31.54 9.99 -49.86
C ILE A 26 31.34 8.66 -49.14
N GLY A 27 32.13 7.63 -49.51
CA GLY A 27 32.14 6.33 -48.85
C GLY A 27 32.43 6.47 -47.35
N THR A 28 33.49 7.17 -46.97
CA THR A 28 33.84 7.42 -45.57
C THR A 28 32.74 8.17 -44.81
N LEU A 29 32.17 9.22 -45.41
CA LEU A 29 31.07 9.98 -44.79
C LEU A 29 29.82 9.13 -44.58
N MET A 30 29.47 8.30 -45.56
CA MET A 30 28.36 7.36 -45.47
C MET A 30 28.61 6.32 -44.38
N SER A 31 29.79 5.70 -44.35
CA SER A 31 30.15 4.72 -43.31
C SER A 31 30.10 5.34 -41.91
N ASN A 32 30.61 6.55 -41.73
CA ASN A 32 30.58 7.25 -40.44
C ASN A 32 29.14 7.59 -40.02
N LYS A 33 28.32 8.11 -40.94
CA LYS A 33 26.91 8.42 -40.66
C LYS A 33 26.10 7.16 -40.37
N LEU A 34 26.28 6.10 -41.14
CA LEU A 34 25.62 4.80 -40.92
C LEU A 34 26.01 4.20 -39.58
N GLY A 35 27.30 4.21 -39.22
CA GLY A 35 27.77 3.75 -37.91
C GLY A 35 27.19 4.57 -36.75
N SER A 36 27.11 5.90 -36.89
CA SER A 36 26.46 6.77 -35.90
C SER A 36 24.96 6.51 -35.78
N PHE A 37 24.28 6.25 -36.90
CA PHE A 37 22.86 5.94 -36.94
C PHE A 37 22.56 4.58 -36.34
N GLU A 38 23.36 3.55 -36.66
CA GLU A 38 23.25 2.21 -36.07
C GLU A 38 23.44 2.27 -34.55
N SER A 39 24.44 3.02 -34.09
CA SER A 39 24.69 3.21 -32.65
C SER A 39 23.51 3.90 -31.97
N SER A 40 22.97 4.95 -32.60
CA SER A 40 21.78 5.67 -32.10
C SER A 40 20.53 4.78 -32.08
N MET A 41 20.34 3.91 -33.08
CA MET A 41 19.21 2.98 -33.12
C MET A 41 19.33 1.90 -32.05
N LYS A 42 20.52 1.32 -31.86
CA LYS A 42 20.76 0.33 -30.81
C LYS A 42 20.47 0.91 -29.42
N GLU A 43 20.92 2.13 -29.18
CA GLU A 43 20.67 2.84 -27.93
C GLU A 43 19.17 3.13 -27.73
N SER A 44 18.49 3.63 -28.76
CA SER A 44 17.04 3.87 -28.71
C SER A 44 16.24 2.57 -28.47
N GLN A 45 16.62 1.48 -29.13
CA GLN A 45 16.00 0.16 -28.94
C GLN A 45 16.23 -0.37 -27.52
N ARG A 46 17.43 -0.18 -26.97
CA ARG A 46 17.75 -0.53 -25.58
C ARG A 46 16.88 0.26 -24.60
N GLN A 47 16.77 1.58 -24.79
CA GLN A 47 15.93 2.44 -23.94
C GLN A 47 14.44 2.03 -23.99
N LEU A 48 13.93 1.70 -25.17
CA LEU A 48 12.57 1.17 -25.32
C LEU A 48 12.40 -0.18 -24.61
N SER A 49 13.36 -1.09 -24.74
CA SER A 49 13.33 -2.38 -24.07
C SER A 49 13.39 -2.23 -22.55
N ASP A 50 14.28 -1.39 -22.04
CA ASP A 50 14.42 -1.13 -20.60
C ASP A 50 13.13 -0.51 -20.05
N SER A 51 12.50 0.41 -20.81
CA SER A 51 11.19 0.97 -20.46
C SER A 51 10.08 -0.07 -20.46
N GLN A 52 10.07 -1.01 -21.40
CA GLN A 52 9.09 -2.09 -21.46
C GLN A 52 9.28 -3.07 -20.31
N ILE A 53 10.53 -3.46 -20.01
CA ILE A 53 10.88 -4.33 -18.89
C ILE A 53 10.48 -3.67 -17.57
N ALA A 54 10.79 -2.39 -17.36
CA ALA A 54 10.37 -1.67 -16.16
C ALA A 54 8.85 -1.60 -16.01
N LYS A 55 8.11 -1.46 -17.11
CA LYS A 55 6.64 -1.47 -17.10
C LYS A 55 6.07 -2.86 -16.85
N ILE A 56 6.72 -3.91 -17.37
CA ILE A 56 6.37 -5.30 -17.10
C ILE A 56 6.66 -5.64 -15.63
N GLU A 57 7.80 -5.22 -15.07
CA GLU A 57 8.10 -5.34 -13.64
C GLU A 57 7.05 -4.61 -12.79
N GLU A 58 6.69 -3.38 -13.15
CA GLU A 58 5.62 -2.61 -12.49
C GLU A 58 4.28 -3.38 -12.51
N LEU A 59 3.92 -4.01 -13.64
CA LEU A 59 2.69 -4.80 -13.79
C LEU A 59 2.75 -6.19 -13.12
N THR A 60 3.93 -6.82 -13.05
CA THR A 60 4.11 -8.18 -12.52
C THR A 60 4.33 -8.23 -11.02
N THR A 61 4.73 -7.12 -10.40
CA THR A 61 4.79 -6.99 -8.93
C THR A 61 3.41 -7.10 -8.26
N ASP A 62 2.32 -7.02 -9.04
CA ASP A 62 0.93 -7.01 -8.54
C ASP A 62 0.29 -8.40 -8.35
N ASN A 63 1.01 -9.52 -8.60
CA ASN A 63 0.49 -10.86 -8.30
C ASN A 63 0.54 -11.25 -6.81
N TYR A 64 1.16 -10.42 -5.96
CA TYR A 64 1.20 -10.66 -4.53
C TYR A 64 -0.02 -10.08 -3.81
N GLU A 65 -0.85 -10.95 -3.22
CA GLU A 65 -2.01 -10.53 -2.44
C GLU A 65 -1.64 -10.26 -0.97
N PHE A 66 -1.59 -8.98 -0.60
CA PHE A 66 -1.34 -8.57 0.78
C PHE A 66 -2.50 -8.93 1.72
N LYS A 67 -2.21 -9.76 2.74
CA LYS A 67 -3.17 -10.14 3.79
C LYS A 67 -3.73 -8.96 4.59
N ARG A 68 -2.97 -7.87 4.73
CA ARG A 68 -3.34 -6.67 5.52
C ARG A 68 -3.39 -5.45 4.61
N LYS A 69 -4.52 -4.73 4.62
CA LYS A 69 -4.71 -3.48 3.85
C LYS A 69 -3.59 -2.45 4.13
N GLY A 70 -3.21 -2.27 5.40
CA GLY A 70 -2.12 -1.35 5.76
C GLY A 70 -0.77 -1.70 5.12
N ASN A 71 -0.44 -3.00 5.02
CA ASN A 71 0.79 -3.45 4.37
C ASN A 71 0.74 -3.23 2.86
N LYS A 72 -0.42 -3.44 2.22
CA LYS A 72 -0.62 -3.13 0.79
C LYS A 72 -0.35 -1.66 0.51
N GLU A 73 -0.92 -0.77 1.33
CA GLU A 73 -0.74 0.67 1.16
C GLU A 73 0.70 1.11 1.47
N GLN A 74 1.36 0.49 2.45
CA GLN A 74 2.78 0.74 2.70
C GLN A 74 3.66 0.29 1.54
N HIS A 75 3.39 -0.88 0.96
CA HIS A 75 4.13 -1.38 -0.19
C HIS A 75 4.00 -0.44 -1.38
N LYS A 76 2.77 -0.06 -1.75
CA LYS A 76 2.52 0.94 -2.82
C LYS A 76 3.26 2.25 -2.57
N PHE A 77 3.26 2.74 -1.33
CA PHE A 77 4.00 3.94 -0.97
C PHE A 77 5.51 3.75 -1.15
N ASN A 78 6.07 2.63 -0.68
CA ASN A 78 7.49 2.31 -0.84
C ASN A 78 7.88 2.21 -2.33
N THR A 79 7.04 1.60 -3.18
CA THR A 79 7.25 1.54 -4.64
C THR A 79 7.34 2.94 -5.24
N LYS A 80 6.48 3.88 -4.82
CA LYS A 80 6.55 5.29 -5.26
C LYS A 80 7.87 5.96 -4.87
N ILE A 81 8.36 5.73 -3.65
CA ILE A 81 9.66 6.25 -3.20
C ILE A 81 10.80 5.64 -4.02
N ILE A 82 10.81 4.33 -4.21
CA ILE A 82 11.82 3.64 -5.04
C ILE A 82 11.85 4.22 -6.45
N LYS A 83 10.68 4.49 -7.05
CA LYS A 83 10.58 5.15 -8.35
C LYS A 83 11.26 6.52 -8.34
N LYS A 84 11.00 7.36 -7.35
CA LYS A 84 11.66 8.68 -7.23
C LYS A 84 13.18 8.59 -7.07
N MET A 85 13.66 7.61 -6.32
CA MET A 85 15.10 7.38 -6.16
C MET A 85 15.75 6.84 -7.43
N LYS A 86 15.08 5.95 -8.19
CA LYS A 86 15.55 5.48 -9.50
C LYS A 86 15.58 6.61 -10.53
N GLU A 87 14.56 7.49 -10.55
CA GLU A 87 14.54 8.70 -11.38
C GLU A 87 15.76 9.58 -11.06
N ALA A 88 16.01 9.88 -9.78
CA ALA A 88 17.19 10.64 -9.35
C ALA A 88 18.51 9.96 -9.77
N GLN A 89 18.63 8.65 -9.58
CA GLN A 89 19.82 7.88 -9.96
C GLN A 89 20.10 7.95 -11.46
N SER A 90 19.07 7.89 -12.31
CA SER A 90 19.23 7.96 -13.77
C SER A 90 19.85 9.28 -14.23
N TYR A 91 19.48 10.41 -13.61
CA TYR A 91 20.10 11.71 -13.90
C TYR A 91 21.58 11.76 -13.50
N LEU A 92 21.98 11.07 -12.43
CA LEU A 92 23.36 11.04 -11.94
C LEU A 92 24.26 10.06 -12.70
N GLN A 93 23.70 9.17 -13.52
CA GLN A 93 24.45 8.19 -14.31
C GLN A 93 24.88 8.71 -15.69
N ILE A 94 24.35 9.87 -16.12
CA ILE A 94 24.71 10.49 -17.40
C ILE A 94 26.08 11.16 -17.26
N SER A 95 27.03 10.79 -18.12
CA SER A 95 28.38 11.37 -18.14
C SER A 95 28.70 11.96 -19.53
N PRO A 96 29.25 13.19 -19.62
CA PRO A 96 29.56 14.10 -18.50
C PRO A 96 28.28 14.66 -17.87
N MET A 97 28.26 14.71 -16.54
CA MET A 97 27.12 15.18 -15.75
C MET A 97 27.04 16.70 -15.83
N GLN A 98 25.91 17.26 -16.26
CA GLN A 98 25.72 18.71 -16.39
C GLN A 98 24.85 19.22 -15.22
N ASN A 99 24.89 20.53 -14.98
CA ASN A 99 24.17 21.14 -13.84
C ASN A 99 22.66 20.88 -13.89
N GLU A 100 22.06 20.76 -15.07
CA GLU A 100 20.63 20.50 -15.24
C GLU A 100 20.24 19.10 -14.73
N GLN A 101 21.05 18.07 -14.99
CA GLN A 101 20.81 16.73 -14.49
C GLN A 101 20.99 16.68 -12.96
N ILE A 102 21.99 17.39 -12.43
CA ILE A 102 22.20 17.51 -10.97
C ILE A 102 20.97 18.14 -10.30
N ASN A 103 20.48 19.26 -10.84
CA ASN A 103 19.29 19.93 -10.32
C ASN A 103 18.05 19.03 -10.38
N SER A 104 17.88 18.30 -11.49
CA SER A 104 16.79 17.34 -11.66
C SER A 104 16.87 16.20 -10.64
N ALA A 105 18.07 15.68 -10.35
CA ALA A 105 18.29 14.67 -9.31
C ALA A 105 17.95 15.19 -7.91
N ILE A 106 18.41 16.40 -7.57
CA ILE A 106 18.10 17.06 -6.30
C ILE A 106 16.59 17.24 -6.13
N GLN A 107 15.89 17.68 -7.18
CA GLN A 107 14.44 17.82 -7.16
C GLN A 107 13.74 16.49 -6.88
N ARG A 108 14.12 15.40 -7.54
CA ARG A 108 13.50 14.08 -7.34
C ARG A 108 13.75 13.52 -5.93
N ILE A 109 14.94 13.78 -5.37
CA ILE A 109 15.25 13.44 -3.98
C ILE A 109 14.35 14.26 -3.04
N GLY A 110 14.20 15.56 -3.28
CA GLY A 110 13.30 16.45 -2.53
C GLY A 110 11.86 15.95 -2.51
N GLU A 111 11.30 15.63 -3.68
CA GLU A 111 9.96 15.04 -3.80
C GLU A 111 9.82 13.73 -2.99
N GLY A 112 10.87 12.89 -2.97
CA GLY A 112 10.92 11.67 -2.16
C GLY A 112 10.91 11.96 -0.65
N ILE A 113 11.64 12.98 -0.21
CA ILE A 113 11.69 13.43 1.19
C ILE A 113 10.31 13.95 1.64
N ASP A 114 9.64 14.75 0.81
CA ASP A 114 8.31 15.29 1.13
C ASP A 114 7.27 14.16 1.29
N LEU A 115 7.30 13.19 0.37
CA LEU A 115 6.46 12.00 0.45
C LEU A 115 6.70 11.22 1.76
N LEU A 116 7.97 11.03 2.14
CA LEU A 116 8.33 10.35 3.39
C LEU A 116 7.86 11.12 4.61
N THR A 117 8.04 12.44 4.63
CA THR A 117 7.63 13.32 5.74
C THR A 117 6.13 13.26 5.93
N HIS A 118 5.36 13.38 4.85
CA HIS A 118 3.90 13.23 4.89
C HIS A 118 3.52 11.84 5.40
N ARG A 119 4.16 10.77 4.92
CA ARG A 119 3.87 9.41 5.37
C ARG A 119 4.17 9.20 6.85
N GLN A 120 5.26 9.77 7.37
CA GLN A 120 5.58 9.71 8.79
C GLN A 120 4.49 10.37 9.64
N LYS A 121 3.90 11.49 9.20
CA LYS A 121 2.72 12.10 9.85
C LYS A 121 1.56 11.11 9.91
N LEU A 122 1.25 10.42 8.81
CA LEU A 122 0.16 9.44 8.76
C LEU A 122 0.42 8.23 9.67
N VAL A 123 1.66 7.75 9.75
CA VAL A 123 2.03 6.66 10.66
C VAL A 123 1.80 7.06 12.11
N LYS A 124 2.25 8.27 12.51
CA LYS A 124 2.01 8.80 13.86
C LYS A 124 0.51 8.92 14.15
N MET A 125 -0.29 9.40 13.19
CA MET A 125 -1.75 9.48 13.31
C MET A 125 -2.40 8.09 13.47
N ALA A 126 -1.92 7.09 12.73
CA ALA A 126 -2.39 5.72 12.87
C ALA A 126 -1.98 5.08 14.20
N ASP A 127 -0.83 5.44 14.76
CA ASP A 127 -0.37 4.94 16.06
C ASP A 127 -1.16 5.55 17.23
N GLN A 128 -1.46 6.86 17.14
CA GLN A 128 -2.19 7.59 18.17
C GLN A 128 -3.70 7.30 18.19
N SER A 129 -4.30 6.97 17.04
CA SER A 129 -5.73 6.69 16.96
C SER A 129 -6.06 5.26 17.37
N GLU A 130 -7.08 5.07 18.21
CA GLU A 130 -7.58 3.73 18.61
C GLU A 130 -8.03 2.86 17.41
N ILE A 131 -8.39 3.51 16.29
CA ILE A 131 -8.93 2.87 15.08
C ILE A 131 -7.84 2.75 13.99
N GLY A 132 -6.68 3.35 14.23
CA GLY A 132 -5.47 3.22 13.42
C GLY A 132 -5.59 3.71 11.99
N TRP A 133 -5.16 2.88 11.04
CA TRP A 133 -5.11 3.21 9.60
C TRP A 133 -6.47 3.61 9.00
N LYS A 134 -7.60 3.27 9.63
CA LYS A 134 -8.92 3.75 9.18
C LYS A 134 -9.08 5.25 9.39
N THR A 135 -8.49 5.81 10.45
CA THR A 135 -8.50 7.24 10.72
C THR A 135 -7.68 8.00 9.68
N VAL A 136 -6.53 7.45 9.27
CA VAL A 136 -5.73 7.97 8.15
C VAL A 136 -6.51 7.96 6.85
N GLU A 137 -7.24 6.88 6.56
CA GLU A 137 -8.04 6.78 5.33
C GLU A 137 -9.14 7.86 5.25
N GLU A 138 -9.81 8.14 6.37
CA GLU A 138 -10.81 9.22 6.43
C GLU A 138 -10.15 10.62 6.38
N TYR A 139 -8.96 10.77 6.96
CA TYR A 139 -8.17 12.01 6.86
C TYR A 139 -7.80 12.33 5.41
N GLN A 140 -7.26 11.36 4.68
CA GLN A 140 -6.84 11.55 3.28
C GLN A 140 -8.00 11.79 2.30
N LYS A 141 -9.22 11.35 2.63
CA LYS A 141 -10.41 11.59 1.79
C LYS A 141 -10.94 13.02 1.84
N ASN A 142 -10.51 13.83 2.81
CA ASN A 142 -11.05 15.16 3.01
C ASN A 142 -10.08 16.23 2.47
N SER A 143 -10.38 16.80 1.29
CA SER A 143 -9.56 17.80 0.57
C SER A 143 -9.29 19.12 1.33
N LEU A 144 -9.93 19.35 2.48
CA LEU A 144 -9.82 20.56 3.31
C LEU A 144 -8.73 20.49 4.41
N ALA A 145 -7.77 19.58 4.29
CA ALA A 145 -6.93 19.10 5.41
C ALA A 145 -5.49 19.66 5.47
N ASP A 146 -5.21 20.82 4.88
CA ASP A 146 -3.84 21.38 4.78
C ASP A 146 -3.50 22.53 5.77
N ASN A 147 -4.40 22.91 6.68
CA ASN A 147 -4.11 24.00 7.63
C ASN A 147 -4.66 23.79 9.06
N SER A 148 -3.72 23.95 10.02
CA SER A 148 -3.75 24.34 11.44
C SER A 148 -4.99 24.11 12.33
N GLU A 149 -5.78 23.06 12.11
CA GLU A 149 -6.93 22.68 12.96
C GLU A 149 -6.97 21.15 13.13
N ASP A 150 -5.81 20.55 13.43
CA ASP A 150 -5.61 19.09 13.39
C ASP A 150 -6.21 18.36 14.60
N GLU A 151 -6.16 18.92 15.81
CA GLU A 151 -6.54 18.20 17.02
C GLU A 151 -8.06 18.02 17.20
N LYS A 152 -8.85 19.07 16.92
CA LYS A 152 -10.32 18.98 16.89
C LYS A 152 -10.82 18.08 15.76
N ARG A 153 -10.06 17.98 14.65
CA ARG A 153 -10.44 17.13 13.51
C ARG A 153 -10.10 15.67 13.71
N ILE A 154 -8.98 15.32 14.36
CA ILE A 154 -8.68 13.94 14.76
C ILE A 154 -9.80 13.41 15.66
N ARG A 155 -10.23 14.19 16.67
CA ARG A 155 -11.39 13.81 17.51
C ARG A 155 -12.67 13.58 16.70
N ARG A 156 -12.97 14.43 15.70
CA ARG A 156 -14.14 14.23 14.82
C ARG A 156 -14.00 13.05 13.88
N ALA A 157 -12.78 12.70 13.47
CA ALA A 157 -12.50 11.53 12.64
C ALA A 157 -12.64 10.24 13.46
N ASP A 158 -12.09 10.21 14.68
CA ASP A 158 -12.23 9.10 15.63
C ASP A 158 -13.71 8.84 15.97
N VAL A 159 -14.48 9.89 16.29
CA VAL A 159 -15.92 9.78 16.56
C VAL A 159 -16.67 9.19 15.35
N ARG A 160 -16.38 9.66 14.13
CA ARG A 160 -17.05 9.15 12.91
C ARG A 160 -16.66 7.71 12.60
N ALA A 161 -15.39 7.34 12.75
CA ALA A 161 -14.93 5.99 12.54
C ALA A 161 -15.49 5.01 13.60
N ALA A 162 -15.58 5.44 14.86
CA ALA A 162 -16.23 4.69 15.94
C ALA A 162 -17.72 4.47 15.65
N GLN A 163 -18.43 5.50 15.19
CA GLN A 163 -19.84 5.40 14.79
C GLN A 163 -20.05 4.43 13.62
N LYS A 164 -19.18 4.46 12.60
CA LYS A 164 -19.24 3.57 11.43
C LYS A 164 -19.03 2.10 11.82
N ILE A 165 -18.06 1.81 12.68
CA ILE A 165 -17.86 0.44 13.21
C ILE A 165 -19.07 -0.01 14.04
N LYS A 166 -19.67 0.89 14.84
CA LYS A 166 -20.87 0.58 15.63
C LYS A 166 -22.08 0.30 14.73
N ALA A 167 -22.24 1.05 13.64
CA ALA A 167 -23.29 0.85 12.65
C ALA A 167 -23.11 -0.48 11.88
N GLU A 168 -21.90 -0.79 11.42
CA GLU A 168 -21.58 -2.07 10.76
C GLU A 168 -21.79 -3.29 11.67
N ARG A 169 -21.56 -3.13 12.99
CA ARG A 169 -21.88 -4.17 13.99
C ARG A 169 -23.39 -4.34 14.19
N LYS A 170 -24.19 -3.27 14.13
CA LYS A 170 -25.65 -3.33 14.24
C LYS A 170 -26.30 -3.96 13.01
N THR A 171 -25.86 -3.61 11.80
CA THR A 171 -26.40 -4.19 10.56
C THR A 171 -26.05 -5.67 10.39
N LYS A 172 -24.92 -6.14 10.94
CA LYS A 172 -24.59 -7.57 11.01
C LYS A 172 -25.44 -8.35 12.01
N LYS A 173 -25.92 -7.71 13.09
CA LYS A 173 -26.86 -8.32 14.05
C LYS A 173 -28.32 -8.32 13.56
N SER A 174 -28.71 -7.33 12.76
CA SER A 174 -30.06 -7.20 12.20
C SER A 174 -30.39 -8.21 11.09
N ARG A 175 -29.39 -8.92 10.54
CA ARG A 175 -29.62 -9.92 9.48
C ARG A 175 -30.17 -11.25 9.99
N PHE A 176 -30.33 -11.42 11.30
CA PHE A 176 -31.03 -12.55 11.90
C PHE A 176 -32.32 -12.04 12.55
N THR A 177 -33.35 -11.82 11.74
CA THR A 177 -34.73 -11.66 12.22
C THR A 177 -35.46 -12.97 11.92
N PRO A 178 -35.81 -13.79 12.93
CA PRO A 178 -36.75 -14.88 12.71
C PRO A 178 -38.11 -14.26 12.37
N ILE A 179 -38.74 -14.81 11.33
CA ILE A 179 -40.06 -14.43 10.84
C ILE A 179 -41.06 -14.52 12.00
N SER A 180 -41.62 -13.38 12.42
CA SER A 180 -42.72 -13.32 13.39
C SER A 180 -44.04 -13.44 12.63
N HIS A 181 -44.71 -14.58 12.77
CA HIS A 181 -46.10 -14.75 12.37
C HIS A 181 -47.03 -13.97 13.32
N PRO A 182 -48.11 -13.32 12.83
CA PRO A 182 -49.10 -12.73 13.71
C PRO A 182 -50.16 -13.79 14.04
N THR A 183 -50.35 -14.10 15.31
CA THR A 183 -51.57 -14.78 15.76
C THR A 183 -52.24 -14.05 16.92
N SER A 184 -53.53 -13.91 16.72
CA SER A 184 -54.51 -13.20 17.51
C SER A 184 -54.89 -13.96 18.78
N THR A 185 -55.21 -13.17 19.82
CA THR A 185 -56.22 -13.42 20.87
C THR A 185 -56.07 -14.59 21.88
N ARG A 186 -55.90 -14.15 23.13
CA ARG A 186 -56.70 -14.47 24.35
C ARG A 186 -56.13 -15.48 25.36
N SER A 187 -56.25 -15.04 26.63
CA SER A 187 -56.37 -15.80 27.89
C SER A 187 -55.14 -15.95 28.81
N SER A 188 -55.20 -15.18 29.91
CA SER A 188 -54.92 -15.53 31.32
C SER A 188 -53.82 -16.55 31.69
N ALA A 189 -52.70 -16.02 32.22
CA ALA A 189 -51.76 -16.54 33.25
C ALA A 189 -51.12 -17.95 33.07
N PRO A 190 -49.97 -18.27 33.71
CA PRO A 190 -49.09 -17.50 34.60
C PRO A 190 -47.64 -17.35 34.07
N ILE A 191 -46.83 -16.59 34.80
CA ILE A 191 -45.43 -16.23 34.53
C ILE A 191 -44.56 -17.48 34.28
N PRO A 192 -43.83 -17.61 33.15
CA PRO A 192 -42.84 -18.65 33.00
C PRO A 192 -41.49 -18.19 33.58
N VAL A 193 -41.02 -18.96 34.56
CA VAL A 193 -39.66 -18.93 35.10
C VAL A 193 -38.67 -19.03 33.93
N GLN A 194 -37.92 -17.97 33.67
CA GLN A 194 -36.88 -17.99 32.64
C GLN A 194 -35.75 -18.91 33.08
N ILE A 195 -35.70 -20.09 32.45
CA ILE A 195 -34.56 -20.99 32.47
C ILE A 195 -33.38 -20.22 31.84
N LEU A 196 -32.46 -19.74 32.69
CA LEU A 196 -31.18 -19.18 32.24
C LEU A 196 -30.37 -20.29 31.56
N LEU A 197 -30.42 -20.35 30.23
CA LEU A 197 -29.45 -21.11 29.46
C LEU A 197 -28.05 -20.52 29.72
N PRO A 198 -27.04 -21.33 30.07
CA PRO A 198 -25.70 -20.82 30.33
C PRO A 198 -25.13 -20.22 29.04
N VAL A 199 -24.84 -18.92 29.06
CA VAL A 199 -24.06 -18.27 28.00
C VAL A 199 -22.67 -18.87 28.04
N HIS A 200 -22.42 -19.92 27.25
CA HIS A 200 -21.11 -20.53 27.18
C HIS A 200 -20.17 -19.59 26.43
N ARG A 201 -19.37 -18.84 27.20
CA ARG A 201 -18.34 -17.95 26.66
C ARG A 201 -17.10 -18.79 26.31
N PRO A 202 -16.56 -18.69 25.07
CA PRO A 202 -15.34 -19.41 24.71
C PRO A 202 -14.14 -18.83 25.48
N GLY A 203 -13.31 -19.73 26.05
CA GLY A 203 -12.07 -19.39 26.77
C GLY A 203 -12.09 -19.75 28.26
N LYS A 204 -10.90 -19.75 28.87
CA LYS A 204 -10.67 -19.97 30.31
C LYS A 204 -10.46 -18.62 31.02
N CYS A 205 -10.95 -18.49 32.25
CA CYS A 205 -10.67 -17.32 33.08
C CYS A 205 -9.17 -17.18 33.34
N TYR A 206 -8.60 -15.98 33.13
CA TYR A 206 -7.17 -15.72 33.33
C TYR A 206 -6.73 -15.64 34.80
N GLU A 207 -7.65 -15.75 35.77
CA GLU A 207 -7.36 -15.73 37.21
C GLU A 207 -7.47 -17.14 37.81
N CYS A 208 -8.55 -17.88 37.52
CA CYS A 208 -8.79 -19.22 38.09
C CYS A 208 -8.73 -20.37 37.09
N GLY A 209 -8.56 -20.10 35.80
CA GLY A 209 -8.46 -21.11 34.74
C GLY A 209 -9.79 -21.81 34.37
N LYS A 210 -10.90 -21.53 35.06
CA LYS A 210 -12.19 -22.18 34.81
C LYS A 210 -12.92 -21.57 33.58
N PRO A 211 -13.58 -22.38 32.75
CA PRO A 211 -14.39 -21.88 31.63
C PRO A 211 -15.72 -21.27 32.14
N GLY A 212 -16.34 -20.40 31.34
CA GLY A 212 -17.69 -19.87 31.60
C GLY A 212 -17.76 -18.41 32.06
N HIS A 213 -16.66 -17.84 32.57
CA HIS A 213 -16.58 -16.42 32.98
C HIS A 213 -15.23 -15.80 32.65
N TRP A 214 -15.14 -14.47 32.61
CA TRP A 214 -13.88 -13.74 32.41
C TRP A 214 -13.38 -13.15 33.74
N ARG A 215 -12.10 -12.78 33.81
CA ARG A 215 -11.45 -12.23 35.02
C ARG A 215 -12.26 -11.08 35.64
N LYS A 216 -12.91 -10.24 34.83
CA LYS A 216 -13.72 -9.10 35.28
C LYS A 216 -14.98 -9.52 36.05
N ASP A 217 -15.44 -10.76 35.89
CA ASP A 217 -16.65 -11.28 36.51
C ASP A 217 -16.38 -11.94 37.87
N HIS A 218 -15.11 -12.02 38.32
CA HIS A 218 -14.72 -12.70 39.56
C HIS A 218 -15.38 -12.08 40.81
N ALA A 219 -15.50 -10.76 40.85
CA ALA A 219 -16.12 -10.05 41.98
C ALA A 219 -17.60 -10.43 42.15
N ALA A 220 -18.29 -10.81 41.06
CA ALA A 220 -19.71 -11.18 41.10
C ALA A 220 -19.95 -12.64 41.52
N MET A 221 -18.95 -13.53 41.40
CA MET A 221 -19.11 -14.95 41.76
C MET A 221 -18.70 -15.26 43.20
N SER A 222 -17.96 -14.38 43.87
CA SER A 222 -17.52 -14.59 45.26
C SER A 222 -18.67 -14.64 46.27
N MET A 223 -19.84 -14.09 45.93
CA MET A 223 -21.02 -14.14 46.81
C MET A 223 -21.86 -15.41 46.64
N LYS A 224 -21.73 -16.13 45.52
CA LYS A 224 -22.53 -17.33 45.26
C LYS A 224 -21.97 -18.59 45.94
N GLN A 225 -20.65 -18.65 46.14
CA GLN A 225 -19.98 -19.79 46.78
C GLN A 225 -20.15 -19.86 48.30
N ASN A 226 -20.62 -18.78 48.95
CA ASN A 226 -20.86 -18.77 50.39
C ASN A 226 -22.26 -19.24 50.80
N PHE A 227 -23.24 -19.24 49.89
CA PHE A 227 -24.58 -19.79 50.19
C PHE A 227 -24.63 -21.31 50.07
N ASP A 228 -23.88 -21.89 49.13
CA ASP A 228 -23.82 -23.35 48.95
C ASP A 228 -23.03 -24.06 50.06
N LYS A 229 -22.23 -23.34 50.85
CA LYS A 229 -21.49 -23.90 52.00
C LYS A 229 -22.26 -23.90 53.32
N ILE A 230 -23.32 -23.11 53.46
CA ILE A 230 -24.12 -23.07 54.70
C ILE A 230 -25.26 -24.09 54.67
N SER A 231 -25.66 -24.56 53.48
CA SER A 231 -26.77 -25.51 53.33
C SER A 231 -26.37 -26.99 53.38
N ILE A 232 -25.08 -27.33 53.45
CA ILE A 232 -24.58 -28.71 53.46
C ILE A 232 -24.24 -29.19 54.90
N ASP A 233 -24.11 -28.28 55.87
CA ASP A 233 -23.72 -28.62 57.25
C ASP A 233 -24.91 -28.90 58.21
N PHE A 234 -26.15 -29.01 57.71
CA PHE A 234 -27.33 -29.30 58.56
C PHE A 234 -28.01 -30.65 58.29
N GLU A 235 -27.50 -31.47 57.37
CA GLU A 235 -28.11 -32.77 57.00
C GLU A 235 -27.30 -34.00 57.48
N TYR A 236 -26.34 -33.83 58.40
CA TYR A 236 -25.49 -34.94 58.88
C TYR A 236 -25.29 -34.99 60.41
N LEU A 237 -26.34 -34.72 61.19
CA LEU A 237 -26.37 -34.99 62.64
C LEU A 237 -27.77 -35.47 63.10
N SER A 238 -28.28 -36.54 62.50
CA SER A 238 -29.48 -37.22 63.01
C SER A 238 -29.45 -38.74 62.80
N ASP A 239 -28.30 -39.38 63.02
CA ASP A 239 -28.22 -40.83 63.21
C ASP A 239 -27.03 -41.16 64.13
N PHE A 240 -27.25 -41.01 65.45
CA PHE A 240 -26.70 -41.86 66.53
C PHE A 240 -27.45 -41.55 67.84
#